data_AF-A0A562Q9S8-F1
#
_entry.id   AF-A0A562Q9S8-F1
#
_cell.length_a   1.000
_cell.length_b   1.000
_cell.length_c   1.000
_cell.angle_alpha   90.00
_cell.angle_beta   90.00
_cell.angle_gamma   90.00
#
_symmetry.space_group_name_H-M   'P 1'
#
loop_
_entity.id
_entity.type
_entity.pdbx_description
1 polymer ?
#
loop_
_entity_poly.entity_id
_entity_poly.type
_entity_poly.pdbx_seq_one_letter_code
_entity_poly.pdbx_strand_id
1 'polypeptide(L)'
;MLFRLFAMPLVLFIVGQGSAWFLLGWASKAEKTVLLDLAIATRLVGILLVMMSLIIGGGWLLSRLYKLHLWRAGRLKDGCFYCNGLLSHHDDDEGFYSKCLMCNTRQR
;
A
#
# COMPACT_ATOMS: atom_id res chain seq x y z
N MET A 1 14.55 -9.73 1.87
CA MET A 1 14.73 -8.27 1.68
C MET A 1 13.60 -7.64 0.87
N LEU A 2 13.25 -8.14 -0.33
CA LEU A 2 12.12 -7.65 -1.15
C LEU A 2 10.75 -7.70 -0.45
N PHE A 3 10.52 -8.69 0.41
CA PHE A 3 9.25 -8.85 1.12
C PHE A 3 8.88 -7.61 1.96
N ARG A 4 9.86 -6.99 2.63
CA ARG A 4 9.64 -5.76 3.43
C ARG A 4 9.27 -4.55 2.57
N LEU A 5 9.76 -4.49 1.33
CA LEU A 5 9.46 -3.41 0.39
C LEU A 5 7.99 -3.38 -0.01
N PHE A 6 7.38 -4.57 -0.13
CA PHE A 6 5.99 -4.74 -0.57
C PHE A 6 5.03 -5.10 0.55
N ALA A 7 5.50 -5.45 1.75
CA ALA A 7 4.66 -5.88 2.86
C ALA A 7 3.57 -4.86 3.19
N MET A 8 3.92 -3.57 3.31
CA MET A 8 2.96 -2.52 3.68
C MET A 8 1.88 -2.27 2.60
N PRO A 9 2.22 -2.05 1.31
CA PRO A 9 1.18 -1.89 0.28
C PRO A 9 0.36 -3.17 0.08
N LEU A 10 0.96 -4.35 0.25
CA LEU A 10 0.25 -5.62 0.11
C LEU A 10 -0.70 -5.88 1.29
N VAL A 11 -0.31 -5.52 2.52
CA VAL A 11 -1.21 -5.55 3.68
C VAL A 11 -2.37 -4.59 3.50
N LEU A 12 -2.13 -3.36 3.06
CA LEU A 12 -3.20 -2.39 2.78
C LEU A 12 -4.17 -2.90 1.70
N PHE A 13 -3.63 -3.53 0.66
CA PHE A 13 -4.44 -4.15 -0.38
C PHE A 13 -5.30 -5.29 0.17
N ILE A 14 -4.72 -6.22 0.93
CA ILE A 14 -5.46 -7.37 1.50
C ILE A 14 -6.52 -6.90 2.50
N VAL A 15 -6.19 -5.96 3.39
CA VAL A 15 -7.13 -5.44 4.40
C VAL A 15 -8.26 -4.65 3.74
N GLY A 16 -7.95 -3.84 2.72
CA GLY A 16 -8.95 -3.11 1.94
C GLY A 16 -9.92 -4.05 1.24
N GLN A 17 -9.39 -5.08 0.57
CA GLN A 17 -10.23 -6.06 -0.12
C GLN A 17 -11.01 -6.96 0.84
N GLY A 18 -10.38 -7.40 1.94
CA GLY A 18 -11.02 -8.25 2.95
C GLY A 18 -12.18 -7.55 3.65
N SER A 19 -12.00 -6.28 4.04
CA SER A 19 -13.07 -5.49 4.66
C SER A 19 -14.21 -5.21 3.69
N ALA A 20 -13.92 -4.93 2.41
CA ALA A 20 -14.95 -4.74 1.39
C ALA A 20 -15.74 -6.02 1.11
N TRP A 21 -15.07 -7.18 0.98
CA TRP A 21 -15.73 -8.47 0.80
C TRP A 21 -16.63 -8.81 1.97
N PHE A 22 -16.18 -8.53 3.19
CA PHE A 22 -16.98 -8.71 4.39
C PHE A 22 -18.25 -7.84 4.37
N LEU A 23 -18.12 -6.55 4.03
CA LEU A 23 -19.24 -5.62 3.93
C LEU A 23 -20.24 -6.03 2.83
N LEU A 24 -19.76 -6.46 1.66
CA LEU A 24 -20.61 -6.93 0.56
C LEU A 24 -21.36 -8.22 0.93
N GLY A 25 -20.68 -9.17 1.58
CA GLY A 25 -21.29 -10.40 2.08
C GLY A 25 -22.31 -10.15 3.18
N TRP A 26 -22.08 -9.16 4.05
CA TRP A 26 -23.04 -8.73 5.06
C TRP A 26 -24.26 -8.03 4.43
N ALA A 27 -24.03 -7.10 3.50
CA ALA A 27 -25.11 -6.37 2.81
C ALA A 27 -26.08 -7.33 2.09
N SER A 28 -25.55 -8.36 1.41
CA SER A 28 -26.37 -9.38 0.76
C SER A 28 -27.26 -10.19 1.73
N LYS A 29 -26.83 -10.35 2.99
CA LYS A 29 -27.66 -10.97 4.04
C LYS A 29 -28.70 -9.98 4.58
N ALA A 30 -28.34 -8.71 4.73
CA ALA A 30 -29.21 -7.65 5.23
C ALA A 30 -30.38 -7.30 4.27
N GLU A 31 -30.16 -7.43 2.95
CA GLU A 31 -31.22 -7.28 1.93
C GLU A 31 -32.41 -8.22 2.19
N LYS A 32 -32.16 -9.41 2.79
CA LYS A 32 -33.21 -10.41 3.08
C LYS A 32 -34.05 -10.08 4.33
N THR A 33 -33.61 -9.13 5.15
CA THR A 33 -34.23 -8.80 6.45
C THR A 33 -34.93 -7.43 6.46
N VAL A 34 -35.37 -6.93 5.28
CA VAL A 34 -36.14 -5.67 5.11
C VAL A 34 -35.32 -4.37 5.33
N LEU A 35 -34.03 -4.48 5.68
CA LEU A 35 -33.09 -3.35 5.82
C LEU A 35 -32.48 -2.94 4.46
N LEU A 36 -33.33 -2.66 3.47
CA LEU A 36 -32.91 -2.43 2.09
C LEU A 36 -32.02 -1.17 1.95
N ASP A 37 -32.40 -0.05 2.56
CA ASP A 37 -31.65 1.21 2.48
C ASP A 37 -30.25 1.09 3.11
N LEU A 38 -30.16 0.38 4.24
CA LEU A 38 -28.87 0.14 4.90
C LEU A 38 -27.99 -0.81 4.08
N ALA A 39 -28.58 -1.79 3.41
CA ALA A 39 -27.86 -2.69 2.53
C ALA A 39 -27.33 -1.98 1.27
N ILE A 40 -28.12 -1.08 0.66
CA ILE A 40 -27.68 -0.28 -0.49
C ILE A 40 -26.52 0.64 -0.10
N ALA A 41 -26.63 1.33 1.04
CA ALA A 41 -25.58 2.22 1.53
C ALA A 41 -24.27 1.45 1.83
N THR A 42 -24.37 0.30 2.51
CA THR A 42 -23.19 -0.53 2.82
C THR A 42 -22.55 -1.15 1.58
N ARG A 43 -23.33 -1.48 0.55
CA ARG A 43 -22.82 -1.96 -0.74
C ARG A 43 -22.05 -0.87 -1.49
N LEU A 44 -22.57 0.37 -1.52
CA LEU A 44 -21.88 1.53 -2.08
C LEU A 44 -20.56 1.82 -1.35
N VAL A 45 -20.58 1.81 -0.02
CA VAL A 45 -19.37 1.97 0.80
C VAL A 45 -18.36 0.86 0.53
N GLY A 46 -18.81 -0.39 0.42
CA GLY A 46 -17.96 -1.52 0.05
C GLY A 46 -17.28 -1.33 -1.30
N ILE A 47 -18.01 -0.94 -2.34
CA ILE A 47 -17.45 -0.65 -3.68
C ILE A 47 -16.44 0.50 -3.62
N LEU A 48 -16.76 1.58 -2.91
CA LEU A 48 -15.84 2.70 -2.73
C LEU A 48 -14.55 2.28 -2.03
N LEU A 49 -14.64 1.43 -1.00
CA LEU A 49 -13.47 0.89 -0.32
C LEU A 49 -12.60 0.02 -1.24
N VAL A 50 -13.21 -0.82 -2.09
CA VAL A 50 -12.48 -1.58 -3.12
C VAL A 50 -11.73 -0.62 -4.05
N MET A 51 -12.41 0.38 -4.60
CA MET A 51 -11.81 1.32 -5.54
C MET A 51 -10.69 2.13 -4.91
N MET A 52 -10.88 2.64 -3.69
CA MET A 52 -9.85 3.36 -2.95
C MET A 52 -8.65 2.47 -2.63
N SER A 53 -8.89 1.21 -2.23
CA SER A 53 -7.80 0.27 -1.95
C SER A 53 -7.00 -0.11 -3.20
N LEU A 54 -7.66 -0.21 -4.36
CA LEU A 54 -7.01 -0.44 -5.66
C LEU A 54 -6.15 0.75 -6.07
N ILE A 55 -6.67 1.97 -5.94
CA ILE A 55 -5.95 3.18 -6.32
C ILE A 55 -4.74 3.39 -5.41
N ILE A 56 -4.95 3.35 -4.09
CA ILE A 56 -3.89 3.62 -3.10
C ILE A 56 -2.89 2.47 -3.06
N GLY A 57 -3.37 1.24 -2.87
CA GLY A 57 -2.52 0.05 -2.77
C GLY A 57 -1.81 -0.25 -4.09
N GLY A 58 -2.54 -0.20 -5.20
CA GLY A 58 -1.99 -0.41 -6.54
C GLY A 58 -1.01 0.70 -6.95
N GLY A 59 -1.36 1.97 -6.76
CA GLY A 59 -0.48 3.10 -7.05
C GLY A 59 0.81 3.07 -6.23
N TRP A 60 0.72 2.73 -4.94
CA TRP A 60 1.88 2.60 -4.08
C TRP A 60 2.76 1.40 -4.50
N LEU A 61 2.16 0.26 -4.82
CA LEU A 61 2.87 -0.92 -5.29
C LEU A 61 3.58 -0.66 -6.63
N LEU A 62 2.91 0.02 -7.56
CA LEU A 62 3.47 0.41 -8.85
C LEU A 62 4.63 1.38 -8.68
N SER A 63 4.51 2.36 -7.77
CA SER A 63 5.60 3.28 -7.42
C SER A 63 6.82 2.54 -6.87
N ARG A 64 6.62 1.54 -5.99
CA ARG A 64 7.71 0.71 -5.46
C ARG A 64 8.37 -0.14 -6.56
N LEU A 65 7.57 -0.75 -7.44
CA LEU A 65 8.06 -1.51 -8.59
C LEU A 65 8.87 -0.64 -9.54
N TYR A 66 8.37 0.56 -9.84
CA TYR A 66 9.04 1.51 -10.72
C TYR A 66 10.40 1.93 -10.15
N LYS A 67 10.47 2.30 -8.86
CA LYS A 67 11.76 2.62 -8.23
C LYS A 67 12.69 1.40 -8.19
N LEU A 68 12.18 0.20 -7.91
CA LEU A 68 12.98 -1.03 -7.96
C LEU A 68 13.53 -1.30 -9.38
N HIS A 69 12.75 -1.04 -10.42
CA HIS A 69 13.17 -1.16 -11.81
C HIS A 69 14.29 -0.16 -12.15
N LEU A 70 14.12 1.11 -11.77
CA LEU A 70 15.16 2.14 -11.94
C LEU A 70 16.45 1.79 -11.19
N TRP A 71 16.33 1.19 -10.00
CA TRP A 71 17.47 0.79 -9.19
C TRP A 71 18.21 -0.39 -9.82
N ARG A 72 17.48 -1.41 -10.30
CA ARG A 72 18.08 -2.51 -11.08
C ARG A 72 18.74 -2.04 -12.37
N ALA A 73 18.20 -0.99 -13.00
CA ALA A 73 18.78 -0.37 -14.19
C ALA A 73 19.97 0.55 -13.88
N GLY A 74 20.39 0.67 -12.61
CA GLY A 74 21.52 1.52 -12.20
C GLY A 74 21.27 3.02 -12.35
N ARG A 75 20.01 3.45 -12.55
CA ARG A 75 19.67 4.87 -12.76
C ARG A 75 19.44 5.64 -11.46
N LEU A 76 19.23 4.93 -10.37
CA LEU A 76 19.19 5.52 -9.03
C LEU A 76 20.62 5.60 -8.50
N LYS A 77 21.10 6.82 -8.27
CA LYS A 77 22.38 7.07 -7.59
C LYS A 77 22.19 6.77 -6.10
N ASP A 78 23.19 6.11 -5.54
CA ASP A 78 23.31 5.70 -4.14
C ASP A 78 22.37 4.55 -3.71
N GLY A 79 23.01 3.46 -3.27
CA GLY A 79 22.36 2.35 -2.58
C GLY A 79 22.63 2.42 -1.08
N CYS A 80 21.87 1.67 -0.29
CA CYS A 80 22.17 1.56 1.13
C CYS A 80 23.56 0.94 1.36
N PHE A 81 24.40 1.54 2.20
CA PHE A 81 25.76 1.03 2.49
C PHE A 81 25.78 -0.43 3.00
N TYR A 82 24.72 -0.87 3.67
CA TYR A 82 24.65 -2.19 4.29
C TYR A 82 24.13 -3.29 3.37
N CYS A 83 23.12 -3.00 2.55
CA CYS A 83 22.45 -4.02 1.74
C CYS A 83 22.34 -3.65 0.26
N ASN A 84 22.99 -2.56 -0.16
CA ASN A 84 22.86 -1.89 -1.46
C ASN A 84 21.41 -1.61 -1.87
N GLY A 85 20.45 -1.70 -0.96
CA GLY A 85 19.03 -1.63 -1.25
C GLY A 85 18.52 -0.22 -1.55
N LEU A 86 17.26 -0.17 -1.97
CA LEU A 86 16.57 1.07 -2.33
C LEU A 86 16.50 2.06 -1.15
N LEU A 87 16.80 3.32 -1.41
CA LEU A 87 16.69 4.41 -0.44
C LEU A 87 15.41 5.23 -0.65
N SER A 88 14.94 5.83 0.43
CA SER A 88 13.90 6.86 0.45
C SER A 88 14.50 8.10 1.08
N HIS A 89 14.55 9.20 0.34
CA HIS A 89 15.03 10.48 0.85
C HIS A 89 13.90 11.20 1.58
N HIS A 90 14.22 11.70 2.76
CA HIS A 90 13.34 12.42 3.65
C HIS A 90 14.05 13.68 4.14
N ASP A 91 13.27 14.71 4.42
CA ASP A 91 13.74 15.97 4.95
C ASP A 91 12.95 16.25 6.22
N ASP A 92 13.64 16.32 7.36
CA ASP A 92 13.07 16.64 8.68
C ASP A 92 13.75 17.94 9.17
N ASP A 93 13.25 18.53 10.27
CA ASP A 93 13.83 19.75 10.88
C ASP A 93 15.32 19.61 11.27
N GLU A 94 15.81 18.38 11.43
CA GLU A 94 17.22 18.06 11.72
C GLU A 94 18.10 17.89 10.46
N GLY A 95 17.55 18.10 9.28
CA GLY A 95 18.20 18.00 7.98
C GLY A 95 17.89 16.72 7.19
N PHE A 96 18.44 16.65 5.97
CA PHE A 96 18.24 15.55 5.04
C PHE A 96 18.74 14.21 5.60
N TYR A 97 17.92 13.17 5.44
CA TYR A 97 18.34 11.79 5.69
C TYR A 97 17.71 10.83 4.68
N SER A 98 18.38 9.71 4.47
CA SER A 98 17.94 8.64 3.61
C SER A 98 17.64 7.39 4.44
N LYS A 99 16.51 6.74 4.18
CA LYS A 99 16.11 5.51 4.87
C LYS A 99 16.07 4.35 3.89
N CYS A 100 16.77 3.26 4.18
CA CYS A 100 16.72 2.08 3.33
C CYS A 100 15.39 1.36 3.50
N LEU A 101 14.73 1.08 2.39
CA LEU A 101 13.41 0.46 2.37
C LEU A 101 13.46 -1.08 2.50
N MET A 102 14.66 -1.68 2.52
CA MET A 102 14.85 -3.12 2.67
C MET A 102 15.33 -3.48 4.08
N CYS A 103 16.42 -2.87 4.55
CA CYS A 103 17.01 -3.13 5.87
C CYS A 103 16.56 -2.13 6.95
N ASN A 104 15.81 -1.07 6.58
CA ASN A 104 15.30 -0.05 7.50
C ASN A 104 16.37 0.82 8.17
N THR A 105 17.62 0.78 7.71
CA THR A 105 18.70 1.61 8.24
C THR A 105 18.53 3.08 7.81
N ARG A 106 18.75 3.99 8.75
CA ARG A 106 18.83 5.44 8.50
C ARG A 106 20.29 5.78 8.19
N GLN A 107 20.52 6.55 7.15
CA GLN A 107 21.82 7.10 6.76
C GLN A 107 21.64 8.58 6.42
N ARG A 108 22.58 9.43 6.83
CA ARG A 108 22.61 10.85 6.48
C ARG A 108 23.47 11.03 5.24
#